data_AF-A0A8J2V4D9-F1
#
_entry.id   AF-A0A8J2V4D9-F1
#
_cell.length_a   1.000
_cell.length_b   1.000
_cell.length_c   1.000
_cell.angle_alpha   90.00
_cell.angle_beta   90.00
_cell.angle_gamma   90.00
#
_symmetry.space_group_name_H-M   'P 1'
#
loop_
_entity.id
_entity.type
_entity.pdbx_description
1 polymer ?
#
loop_
_entity_poly.entity_id
_entity_poly.type
_entity_poly.pdbx_seq_one_letter_code
_entity_poly.pdbx_strand_id
1 'polypeptide(L)'
;MADEDTGDKKDDAVETFLTYAQLFEFDGERLGDVPVWQERMRDIARQLPPDLVKGLTERMRHAAPGELTDYHAFSERYGLTVSEKKLLVSLAGGFSVPDHARRTGISVNTARVHMQNLLDKTGAGGQVDLIKMLLAG
;
A
#
# COMPACT_ATOMS: atom_id res chain seq x y z
N MET A 1 -11.31 -15.52 -38.32
CA MET A 1 -12.25 -15.35 -37.18
C MET A 1 -11.62 -15.84 -35.87
N ALA A 2 -10.32 -15.59 -35.65
CA ALA A 2 -9.57 -16.10 -34.49
C ALA A 2 -8.76 -15.01 -33.76
N ASP A 3 -8.87 -13.74 -34.15
CA ASP A 3 -8.12 -12.63 -33.55
C ASP A 3 -8.88 -11.89 -32.43
N GLU A 4 -10.22 -11.95 -32.39
CA GLU A 4 -11.01 -11.25 -31.36
C GLU A 4 -10.89 -11.88 -29.96
N ASP A 5 -10.79 -13.21 -29.87
CA ASP A 5 -10.73 -13.95 -28.58
C ASP A 5 -9.38 -13.77 -27.84
N THR A 6 -8.32 -13.36 -28.55
CA THR A 6 -6.99 -13.14 -27.94
C THR A 6 -6.85 -11.71 -27.39
N GLY A 7 -7.53 -10.73 -28.00
CA GLY A 7 -7.56 -9.35 -27.53
C GLY A 7 -8.30 -9.21 -26.20
N ASP A 8 -9.45 -9.87 -26.08
CA ASP A 8 -10.33 -9.83 -24.90
C ASP A 8 -9.63 -10.39 -23.64
N LYS A 9 -9.01 -11.57 -23.76
CA LYS A 9 -8.24 -12.21 -22.67
C LYS A 9 -7.03 -11.39 -22.21
N LYS A 10 -6.44 -10.60 -23.10
CA LYS A 10 -5.30 -9.76 -22.78
C LYS A 10 -5.73 -8.52 -21.99
N ASP A 11 -6.83 -7.88 -22.40
CA ASP A 11 -7.37 -6.74 -21.67
C ASP A 11 -7.91 -7.16 -20.28
N ASP A 12 -8.52 -8.33 -20.15
CA ASP A 12 -8.92 -8.90 -18.84
C ASP A 12 -7.73 -9.12 -17.90
N ALA A 13 -6.59 -9.61 -18.42
CA ALA A 13 -5.38 -9.79 -17.63
C ALA A 13 -4.78 -8.45 -17.19
N VAL A 14 -4.86 -7.41 -18.02
CA VAL A 14 -4.42 -6.05 -17.70
C VAL A 14 -5.30 -5.45 -16.61
N GLU A 15 -6.62 -5.53 -16.71
CA GLU A 15 -7.53 -4.97 -15.71
C GLU A 15 -7.45 -5.72 -14.37
N THR A 16 -7.25 -7.04 -14.42
CA THR A 16 -6.95 -7.83 -13.22
C THR A 16 -5.64 -7.35 -12.58
N PHE A 17 -4.58 -7.15 -13.36
CA PHE A 17 -3.31 -6.62 -12.86
C PHE A 17 -3.48 -5.24 -12.23
N LEU A 18 -4.15 -4.29 -12.89
CA LEU A 18 -4.38 -2.94 -12.38
C LEU A 18 -5.18 -2.96 -11.07
N THR A 19 -6.13 -3.87 -10.93
CA THR A 19 -6.93 -4.06 -9.72
C THR A 19 -6.09 -4.42 -8.51
N TYR A 20 -5.06 -5.26 -8.69
CA TYR A 20 -4.13 -5.60 -7.61
C TYR A 20 -3.05 -4.55 -7.44
N ALA A 21 -2.50 -4.03 -8.54
CA ALA A 21 -1.40 -3.07 -8.53
C ALA A 21 -1.81 -1.75 -7.86
N GLN A 22 -3.06 -1.31 -8.01
CA GLN A 22 -3.56 -0.10 -7.32
C GLN A 22 -3.58 -0.25 -5.79
N LEU A 23 -3.55 -1.48 -5.25
CA LEU A 23 -3.51 -1.72 -3.80
C LEU A 23 -2.09 -1.61 -3.24
N PHE A 24 -1.06 -1.59 -4.09
CA PHE A 24 0.31 -1.46 -3.63
C PHE A 24 0.63 -0.03 -3.24
N GLU A 25 1.39 0.10 -2.16
CA GLU A 25 1.98 1.36 -1.72
C GLU A 25 3.44 1.43 -2.17
N PHE A 26 3.81 2.56 -2.75
CA PHE A 26 5.19 2.90 -3.08
C PHE A 26 5.54 4.24 -2.40
N ASP A 27 6.63 4.26 -1.63
CA ASP A 27 7.03 5.43 -0.82
C ASP A 27 5.93 6.01 0.11
N GLY A 28 4.95 5.20 0.50
CA GLY A 28 3.84 5.58 1.38
C GLY A 28 2.61 6.13 0.66
N GLU A 29 2.69 6.32 -0.66
CA GLU A 29 1.54 6.65 -1.51
C GLU A 29 1.00 5.38 -2.14
N ARG A 30 -0.32 5.24 -2.14
CA ARG A 30 -0.95 4.13 -2.85
C ARG A 30 -0.88 4.45 -4.33
N LEU A 31 -0.44 3.47 -5.10
CA LEU A 31 -0.25 3.65 -6.53
C LEU A 31 -1.55 4.09 -7.25
N GLY A 32 -2.71 3.64 -6.76
CA GLY A 32 -4.03 4.05 -7.27
C GLY A 32 -4.37 5.54 -7.11
N ASP A 33 -3.75 6.25 -6.16
CA ASP A 33 -4.06 7.65 -5.87
C ASP A 33 -3.25 8.63 -6.73
N VAL A 34 -2.19 8.14 -7.38
CA VAL A 34 -1.35 8.92 -8.27
C VAL A 34 -2.09 9.08 -9.61
N PRO A 35 -2.59 10.27 -9.99
CA PRO A 35 -3.55 10.40 -11.09
C PRO A 35 -3.00 9.93 -12.45
N VAL A 36 -1.70 10.10 -12.68
CA VAL A 36 -1.03 9.69 -13.92
C VAL A 36 -0.73 8.18 -13.95
N TRP A 37 -0.75 7.51 -12.80
CA TRP A 37 -0.30 6.12 -12.68
C TRP A 37 -1.25 5.14 -13.35
N GLN A 38 -2.56 5.32 -13.20
CA GLN A 38 -3.57 4.42 -13.79
C GLN A 38 -3.44 4.32 -15.31
N GLU A 39 -3.32 5.48 -15.97
CA GLU A 39 -3.17 5.54 -17.43
C GLU A 39 -1.81 4.98 -17.88
N ARG A 40 -0.72 5.42 -17.25
CA ARG A 40 0.64 4.96 -17.59
C ARG A 40 0.82 3.47 -17.38
N MET A 41 0.29 2.91 -16.31
CA MET A 41 0.42 1.48 -16.03
C MET A 41 -0.43 0.64 -16.95
N ARG A 42 -1.60 1.13 -17.39
CA ARG A 42 -2.40 0.46 -18.42
C ARG A 42 -1.62 0.38 -19.73
N ASP A 43 -0.98 1.47 -20.14
CA ASP A 43 -0.14 1.50 -21.34
C ASP A 43 1.06 0.55 -21.24
N ILE A 44 1.75 0.55 -20.10
CA ILE A 44 2.87 -0.36 -19.84
C ILE A 44 2.37 -1.82 -19.88
N ALA A 45 1.31 -2.14 -19.14
CA ALA A 45 0.77 -3.50 -19.06
C ALA A 45 0.34 -4.06 -20.43
N ARG A 46 -0.22 -3.21 -21.31
CA ARG A 46 -0.54 -3.60 -22.70
C ARG A 46 0.69 -3.92 -23.55
N GLN A 47 1.83 -3.32 -23.24
CA GLN A 47 3.10 -3.59 -23.93
C GLN A 47 3.85 -4.80 -23.37
N LEU A 48 3.51 -5.25 -22.15
CA LEU A 48 4.12 -6.43 -21.56
C LEU A 48 3.58 -7.74 -22.19
N PRO A 49 4.40 -8.81 -22.24
CA PRO A 49 3.92 -10.13 -22.61
C PRO A 49 2.80 -10.63 -21.69
N PRO A 50 1.72 -11.24 -22.20
CA PRO A 50 0.59 -11.68 -21.38
C PRO A 50 0.98 -12.63 -20.24
N ASP A 51 1.93 -13.55 -20.48
CA ASP A 51 2.40 -14.50 -19.47
C ASP A 51 3.16 -13.80 -18.33
N LEU A 52 3.83 -12.68 -18.62
CA LEU A 52 4.50 -11.89 -17.60
C LEU A 52 3.49 -11.14 -16.73
N VAL A 53 2.46 -10.55 -17.33
CA VAL A 53 1.36 -9.88 -16.60
C VAL A 53 0.66 -10.88 -15.69
N LYS A 54 0.32 -12.06 -16.22
CA LYS A 54 -0.30 -13.14 -15.45
C LYS A 54 0.59 -13.60 -14.29
N GLY A 55 1.88 -13.82 -14.54
CA GLY A 55 2.83 -14.22 -13.49
C GLY A 55 3.02 -13.15 -12.42
N LEU A 56 3.00 -11.87 -12.79
CA LEU A 56 3.09 -10.75 -11.84
C LEU A 56 1.82 -10.64 -11.00
N THR A 57 0.65 -10.70 -11.61
CA THR A 57 -0.66 -10.74 -10.92
C THR A 57 -0.73 -11.88 -9.92
N GLU A 58 -0.25 -13.07 -10.30
CA GLU A 58 -0.28 -14.21 -9.38
C GLU A 58 0.66 -14.00 -8.19
N ARG A 59 1.87 -13.48 -8.42
CA ARG A 59 2.78 -13.12 -7.32
C ARG A 59 2.18 -12.04 -6.43
N MET A 60 1.53 -11.03 -7.00
CA MET A 60 0.86 -9.95 -6.26
C MET A 60 -0.31 -10.48 -5.44
N ARG A 61 -1.13 -11.39 -5.99
CA ARG A 61 -2.21 -12.09 -5.27
C ARG A 61 -1.68 -12.84 -4.04
N HIS A 62 -0.52 -13.49 -4.17
CA HIS A 62 0.11 -14.25 -3.09
C HIS A 62 0.90 -13.37 -2.10
N ALA A 63 1.38 -12.21 -2.56
CA ALA A 63 2.10 -11.24 -1.75
C ALA A 63 1.16 -10.29 -1.00
N ALA A 64 -0.09 -10.13 -1.44
CA ALA A 64 -1.16 -9.52 -0.69
C ALA A 64 -1.61 -10.53 0.38
N PRO A 65 -1.21 -10.38 1.66
CA PRO A 65 -1.69 -11.24 2.71
C PRO A 65 -3.21 -11.04 2.81
N GLY A 66 -3.94 -12.14 2.99
CA GLY A 66 -5.37 -12.10 3.28
C GLY A 66 -5.64 -11.15 4.45
N GLU A 67 -6.69 -10.33 4.31
CA GLU A 67 -6.94 -9.10 5.07
C GLU A 67 -5.84 -8.05 4.87
N LEU A 68 -5.88 -7.39 3.71
CA LEU A 68 -5.22 -6.11 3.50
C LEU A 68 -5.75 -5.13 4.56
N THR A 69 -5.06 -5.04 5.69
CA THR A 69 -5.23 -3.93 6.62
C THR A 69 -5.09 -2.65 5.81
N ASP A 70 -6.19 -1.92 5.64
CA ASP A 70 -6.23 -0.76 4.75
C ASP A 70 -5.61 0.45 5.45
N TYR A 71 -4.27 0.49 5.45
CA TYR A 71 -3.49 1.60 5.99
C TYR A 71 -3.83 2.93 5.32
N HIS A 72 -4.31 2.90 4.07
CA HIS A 72 -4.73 4.08 3.35
C HIS A 72 -6.04 4.63 3.91
N ALA A 73 -7.09 3.81 3.97
CA ALA A 73 -8.38 4.22 4.54
C ALA A 73 -8.24 4.68 6.00
N PHE A 74 -7.39 4.00 6.78
CA PHE A 74 -7.06 4.45 8.14
C PHE A 74 -6.38 5.82 8.13
N SER A 75 -5.39 6.02 7.25
CA SER A 75 -4.66 7.29 7.16
C SER A 75 -5.55 8.46 6.76
N GLU A 76 -6.45 8.27 5.80
CA GLU A 76 -7.42 9.30 5.40
C GLU A 76 -8.40 9.63 6.52
N ARG A 77 -8.95 8.60 7.19
CA ARG A 77 -9.90 8.77 8.30
C ARG A 77 -9.35 9.66 9.41
N TYR A 78 -8.05 9.55 9.71
CA TYR A 78 -7.40 10.29 10.79
C TYR A 78 -6.49 11.43 10.31
N GLY A 79 -6.47 11.74 9.01
CA GLY A 79 -5.64 12.82 8.45
C GLY A 79 -4.14 12.63 8.70
N LEU A 80 -3.64 11.39 8.55
CA LEU A 80 -2.23 11.07 8.75
C LEU A 80 -1.37 11.61 7.61
N THR A 81 -0.19 12.11 7.96
CA THR A 81 0.86 12.46 6.99
C THR A 81 1.57 11.22 6.48
N VAL A 82 2.30 11.36 5.37
CA VAL A 82 3.13 10.27 4.80
C VAL A 82 4.10 9.69 5.83
N SER A 83 4.74 10.53 6.65
CA SER A 83 5.68 10.07 7.70
C SER A 83 4.99 9.31 8.83
N GLU A 84 3.80 9.74 9.24
CA GLU A 84 2.99 9.07 10.27
C GLU A 84 2.47 7.72 9.78
N LYS A 85 2.01 7.65 8.52
CA LYS A 85 1.63 6.39 7.86
C LYS A 85 2.80 5.42 7.75
N LYS A 86 3.98 5.90 7.34
CA LYS A 86 5.21 5.08 7.31
C LYS A 86 5.56 4.52 8.68
N LEU A 87 5.37 5.32 9.74
CA LEU A 87 5.54 4.84 11.10
C LEU A 87 4.49 3.77 11.45
N LEU A 88 3.21 4.02 11.19
CA LEU A 88 2.11 3.07 11.44
C LEU A 88 2.36 1.71 10.79
N VAL A 89 2.74 1.69 9.50
CA VAL A 89 3.08 0.45 8.76
C VAL A 89 4.25 -0.28 9.43
N SER A 90 5.27 0.47 9.88
CA SER A 90 6.40 -0.12 10.60
C SER A 90 5.97 -0.73 11.93
N LEU A 91 5.09 -0.07 12.69
CA LEU A 91 4.62 -0.58 13.98
C LEU A 91 3.73 -1.82 13.81
N ALA A 92 2.87 -1.83 12.79
CA ALA A 92 2.03 -2.99 12.45
C ALA A 92 2.87 -4.20 12.01
N GLY A 93 4.00 -3.95 11.35
CA GLY A 93 5.02 -4.96 11.05
C GLY A 93 5.83 -5.46 12.26
N GLY A 94 5.49 -5.02 13.48
CA GLY A 94 6.15 -5.46 14.72
C GLY A 94 7.44 -4.71 15.07
N PHE A 95 7.81 -3.66 14.33
CA PHE A 95 9.00 -2.87 14.62
C PHE A 95 8.73 -1.84 15.72
N SER A 96 9.75 -1.51 16.51
CA SER A 96 9.67 -0.42 17.48
C SER A 96 9.91 0.96 16.86
N VAL A 97 9.57 2.04 17.56
CA VAL A 97 9.87 3.42 17.12
C VAL A 97 11.37 3.64 16.87
N PRO A 98 12.30 3.15 17.71
CA PRO A 98 13.73 3.19 17.40
C PRO A 98 14.12 2.38 16.14
N ASP A 99 13.50 1.23 15.88
CA ASP A 99 13.76 0.46 14.67
C ASP A 99 13.31 1.21 13.42
N HIS A 100 12.13 1.83 13.48
CA HIS A 100 11.64 2.70 12.42
C HIS A 100 12.65 3.82 12.13
N ALA A 101 13.10 4.53 13.17
CA ALA A 101 14.07 5.61 13.04
C ALA A 101 15.37 5.16 12.33
N ARG A 102 15.91 4.00 12.72
CA ARG A 102 17.10 3.41 12.09
C ARG A 102 16.86 3.07 10.62
N ARG A 103 15.71 2.50 10.29
CA ARG A 103 15.37 2.08 8.92
C ARG A 103 15.12 3.25 7.97
N THR A 104 14.55 4.34 8.47
CA THR A 104 14.21 5.52 7.66
C THR A 104 15.27 6.61 7.70
N GLY A 105 16.35 6.42 8.47
CA GLY A 105 17.46 7.37 8.54
C GLY A 105 17.14 8.67 9.29
N ILE A 106 16.11 8.66 10.15
CA ILE A 106 15.75 9.82 10.97
C ILE A 106 16.23 9.64 12.43
N SER A 107 16.26 10.73 13.19
CA SER A 107 16.57 10.63 14.62
C SER A 107 15.46 9.90 15.38
N VAL A 108 15.82 9.17 16.44
CA VAL A 108 14.84 8.54 17.34
C VAL A 108 13.90 9.59 17.95
N ASN A 109 14.38 10.81 18.19
CA ASN A 109 13.55 11.89 18.70
C ASN A 109 12.49 12.32 17.68
N THR A 110 12.86 12.43 16.40
CA THR A 110 11.93 12.71 15.29
C THR A 110 10.88 11.61 15.17
N ALA A 111 11.29 10.33 15.24
CA ALA A 111 10.36 9.21 15.21
C ALA A 111 9.39 9.23 16.41
N ARG A 112 9.84 9.64 17.59
CA ARG A 112 8.96 9.84 18.77
C ARG A 112 7.97 10.97 18.57
N VAL A 113 8.37 12.08 17.92
CA VAL A 113 7.44 13.16 17.57
C VAL A 113 6.36 12.65 16.60
N HIS A 114 6.74 11.88 15.58
CA HIS A 114 5.76 11.23 14.69
C HIS A 114 4.82 10.29 15.45
N MET A 115 5.34 9.53 16.43
CA MET A 115 4.51 8.68 17.29
C MET A 115 3.52 9.49 18.11
N GLN A 116 3.96 10.59 18.73
CA GLN A 116 3.09 11.45 19.53
C GLN A 116 1.96 12.02 18.68
N ASN A 117 2.29 12.64 17.54
CA ASN A 117 1.29 13.21 16.63
C ASN A 117 0.31 12.14 16.11
N LEU A 118 0.81 10.93 15.84
CA LEU A 118 -0.02 9.81 15.40
C LEU A 118 -1.03 9.40 16.49
N LEU A 119 -0.61 9.32 17.75
CA LEU A 119 -1.52 9.06 18.87
C LEU A 119 -2.52 10.19 19.06
N ASP A 120 -2.08 11.45 18.96
CA ASP A 120 -2.96 12.61 19.11
C ASP A 120 -4.04 12.68 18.02
N LYS A 121 -3.69 12.37 16.77
CA LYS A 121 -4.64 12.34 15.64
C LYS A 121 -5.63 11.18 15.71
N THR A 122 -5.19 10.04 16.22
CA THR A 122 -6.02 8.83 16.29
C THR A 122 -6.83 8.75 17.59
N GLY A 123 -6.39 9.46 18.64
CA GLY A 123 -6.95 9.34 19.99
C GLY A 123 -6.54 8.07 20.72
N ALA A 124 -5.59 7.30 20.19
CA ALA A 124 -5.16 6.04 20.77
C ALA A 124 -4.38 6.26 22.08
N GLY A 125 -4.63 5.40 23.08
CA GLY A 125 -3.94 5.46 24.38
C GLY A 125 -2.47 4.99 24.35
N GLY A 126 -2.00 4.50 23.19
CA GLY A 126 -0.63 4.03 22.99
C GLY A 126 -0.50 3.14 21.76
N GLN A 127 0.70 2.59 21.52
CA GLN A 127 0.99 1.79 20.32
C GLN A 127 0.08 0.56 20.19
N VAL A 128 -0.14 -0.19 21.27
CA VAL A 128 -0.97 -1.41 21.21
C VAL A 128 -2.42 -1.07 20.88
N ASP A 129 -2.94 0.02 21.43
CA ASP A 129 -4.30 0.48 21.17
C ASP A 129 -4.47 0.96 19.73
N LEU A 130 -3.49 1.72 19.22
CA LEU A 130 -3.42 2.15 17.83
C LEU A 130 -3.46 0.96 16.85
N ILE A 131 -2.68 -0.11 17.12
CA ILE A 131 -2.69 -1.31 16.27
C ILE A 131 -4.04 -2.03 16.34
N LYS A 132 -4.70 -2.07 17.50
CA LYS A 132 -6.05 -2.64 17.60
C LYS A 132 -7.06 -1.84 16.79
N MET A 133 -7.02 -0.52 16.87
CA MET A 133 -7.89 0.36 16.07
C MET A 133 -7.70 0.14 14.57
N LEU A 134 -6.46 -0.05 14.14
CA LEU A 134 -6.11 -0.35 12.75
C LEU A 134 -6.67 -1.69 12.29
N LEU A 135 -6.57 -2.74 13.11
CA LEU A 135 -7.05 -4.08 12.77
C LEU A 135 -8.57 -4.25 12.91
N ALA A 136 -9.25 -3.36 13.64
CA ALA A 136 -10.69 -3.38 13.84
C ALA A 136 -11.47 -2.54 12.81
N GLY A 137 -10.77 -1.78 11.96
CA GLY A 137 -11.34 -0.89 10.95
C GLY A 137 -11.33 -1.50 9.56
#